data_AF-A0A233HCG0-F1
#
_entry.id   AF-A0A233HCG0-F1
#
_cell.length_a   1.000
_cell.length_b   1.000
_cell.length_c   1.000
_cell.angle_alpha   90.00
_cell.angle_beta   90.00
_cell.angle_gamma   90.00
#
_symmetry.space_group_name_H-M   'P 1'
#
loop_
_entity.id
_entity.type
_entity.pdbx_description
1 polymer ?
#
loop_
_entity_poly.entity_id
_entity_poly.type
_entity_poly.pdbx_seq_one_letter_code
_entity_poly.pdbx_strand_id
1 'polypeptide(L)'
;MGIVVVDKNLRELLKLDVPADMTVAKAEKILEIKSEAERRIGLLEWRLERAKEREALGIVGYETVNDIYQEKESIRQWSNQLEVELMQLESIDAVNVFSVR
;
A
#
# COMPACT_ATOMS: atom_id res chain seq x y z
N MET A 1 -58.32 -3.47 -5.66
CA MET A 1 -57.63 -4.70 -5.22
C MET A 1 -56.32 -4.76 -5.98
N GLY A 2 -55.17 -4.86 -5.31
CA GLY A 2 -53.85 -4.84 -5.96
C GLY A 2 -52.91 -3.80 -5.35
N ILE A 3 -52.41 -4.09 -4.15
CA ILE A 3 -51.36 -3.34 -3.47
C ILE A 3 -50.09 -3.35 -4.35
N VAL A 4 -49.52 -2.17 -4.56
CA VAL A 4 -48.17 -1.97 -5.10
C VAL A 4 -47.18 -2.65 -4.15
N VAL A 5 -46.74 -3.87 -4.47
CA VAL A 5 -45.62 -4.52 -3.77
C VAL A 5 -44.33 -3.98 -4.36
N VAL A 6 -44.02 -2.74 -4.04
CA VAL A 6 -42.67 -2.18 -4.24
C VAL A 6 -41.90 -2.43 -2.95
N ASP A 7 -40.76 -3.09 -3.12
CA ASP A 7 -39.58 -3.06 -2.26
C ASP A 7 -39.71 -3.46 -0.81
N LYS A 8 -39.69 -4.78 -0.59
CA LYS A 8 -38.87 -5.34 0.51
C LYS A 8 -37.68 -6.18 0.03
N ASN A 9 -37.72 -6.69 -1.20
CA ASN A 9 -36.69 -7.60 -1.71
C ASN A 9 -35.49 -6.93 -2.39
N LEU A 10 -35.57 -5.69 -2.89
CA LEU A 10 -34.41 -5.09 -3.59
C LEU A 10 -33.28 -4.73 -2.61
N ARG A 11 -33.62 -4.32 -1.38
CA ARG A 11 -32.64 -4.06 -0.31
C ARG A 11 -32.13 -5.33 0.37
N GLU A 12 -32.84 -6.46 0.29
CA GLU A 12 -32.33 -7.77 0.73
C GLU A 12 -31.50 -8.48 -0.34
N LEU A 13 -31.75 -8.22 -1.63
CA LEU A 13 -30.91 -8.64 -2.75
C LEU A 13 -29.58 -7.86 -2.85
N LEU A 14 -29.50 -6.66 -2.27
CA LEU A 14 -28.28 -5.86 -2.16
C LEU A 14 -27.34 -6.26 -1.00
N LYS A 15 -27.70 -7.29 -0.21
CA LYS A 15 -26.86 -7.78 0.91
C LYS A 15 -25.75 -8.75 0.48
N LEU A 16 -25.41 -8.82 -0.80
CA LEU A 16 -24.49 -9.83 -1.32
C LEU A 16 -23.05 -9.37 -1.59
N ASP A 17 -22.75 -8.06 -1.69
CA ASP A 17 -21.43 -7.62 -2.18
C ASP A 17 -20.58 -6.76 -1.24
N VAL A 18 -21.05 -6.33 -0.06
CA VAL A 18 -20.23 -5.46 0.83
C VAL A 18 -18.88 -6.10 1.25
N PRO A 19 -18.80 -7.40 1.60
CA PRO A 19 -17.52 -8.04 1.90
C PRO A 19 -16.62 -8.20 0.66
N ALA A 20 -17.21 -8.40 -0.51
CA ALA A 20 -16.49 -8.54 -1.78
C ALA A 20 -15.91 -7.18 -2.21
N ASP A 21 -16.73 -6.12 -2.17
CA ASP A 21 -16.34 -4.75 -2.49
C ASP A 21 -15.23 -4.25 -1.56
N MET A 22 -15.33 -4.52 -0.25
CA MET A 22 -14.26 -4.14 0.69
C MET A 22 -12.97 -4.93 0.46
N THR A 23 -13.07 -6.20 0.06
CA THR A 23 -11.90 -7.02 -0.27
C THR A 23 -11.20 -6.50 -1.53
N VAL A 24 -11.97 -6.16 -2.55
CA VAL A 24 -11.46 -5.57 -3.80
C VAL A 24 -10.80 -4.21 -3.51
N ALA A 25 -11.47 -3.33 -2.77
CA ALA A 25 -10.93 -2.02 -2.43
C ALA A 25 -9.62 -2.13 -1.61
N LYS A 26 -9.53 -3.08 -0.66
CA LYS A 26 -8.27 -3.34 0.05
C LYS A 26 -7.19 -3.89 -0.88
N ALA A 27 -7.51 -4.76 -1.83
CA ALA A 27 -6.54 -5.28 -2.79
C ALA A 27 -5.97 -4.18 -3.70
N GLU A 28 -6.81 -3.26 -4.17
CA GLU A 28 -6.38 -2.08 -4.93
C GLU A 28 -5.42 -1.21 -4.11
N LYS A 29 -5.75 -0.95 -2.84
CA LYS A 29 -4.88 -0.20 -1.93
C LYS A 29 -3.56 -0.90 -1.63
N ILE A 30 -3.55 -2.23 -1.49
CA ILE A 30 -2.31 -3.00 -1.34
C ILE A 30 -1.44 -2.85 -2.58
N LEU A 31 -2.02 -2.86 -3.78
CA LEU A 31 -1.27 -2.63 -5.01
C LEU A 31 -0.65 -1.22 -5.04
N GLU A 32 -1.44 -0.19 -4.69
CA GLU A 32 -0.94 1.19 -4.57
C GLU A 32 0.23 1.29 -3.57
N ILE A 33 0.11 0.69 -2.38
CA ILE A 33 1.16 0.67 -1.34
C ILE A 33 2.44 0.04 -1.90
N LYS A 34 2.33 -1.13 -2.55
CA LYS A 34 3.48 -1.87 -3.08
C LYS A 34 4.15 -1.13 -4.23
N SER A 35 3.38 -0.57 -5.16
CA SER A 35 3.91 0.22 -6.27
C SER A 35 4.64 1.47 -5.76
N GLU A 36 4.14 2.12 -4.71
CA GLU A 36 4.81 3.27 -4.12
C GLU A 36 6.10 2.87 -3.39
N ALA A 37 6.10 1.76 -2.65
CA ALA A 37 7.31 1.22 -2.02
C ALA A 37 8.38 0.85 -3.06
N GLU A 38 7.99 0.18 -4.14
CA GLU A 38 8.86 -0.14 -5.27
C GLU A 38 9.44 1.12 -5.91
N ARG A 39 8.60 2.14 -6.17
CA ARG A 39 9.06 3.43 -6.71
C ARG A 39 10.10 4.09 -5.80
N ARG A 40 9.83 4.17 -4.50
CA ARG A 40 10.76 4.76 -3.51
C ARG A 40 12.08 3.99 -3.47
N ILE A 41 12.02 2.66 -3.48
CA ILE A 41 13.22 1.80 -3.51
C ILE A 41 13.99 2.00 -4.82
N GLY A 42 13.32 2.09 -5.96
CA GLY A 42 13.94 2.32 -7.27
C GLY A 42 14.70 3.64 -7.34
N LEU A 43 14.19 4.71 -6.69
CA LEU A 43 14.90 5.99 -6.57
C LEU A 43 16.24 5.89 -5.81
N LEU A 44 16.47 4.81 -5.06
CA LEU A 44 17.71 4.57 -4.32
C LEU A 44 18.79 3.87 -5.16
N GLU A 45 18.47 3.36 -6.36
CA GLU A 45 19.41 2.55 -7.15
C GLU A 45 20.68 3.31 -7.53
N TRP A 46 20.53 4.53 -8.05
CA TRP A 46 21.67 5.38 -8.38
C TRP A 46 22.55 5.68 -7.15
N ARG A 47 21.93 5.97 -6.00
CA ARG A 47 22.65 6.20 -4.74
C ARG A 47 23.44 4.95 -4.35
N LEU A 48 22.83 3.76 -4.51
CA LEU A 48 23.45 2.48 -4.19
C LEU A 48 24.66 2.19 -5.08
N GLU A 49 24.56 2.46 -6.39
CA GLU A 49 25.69 2.34 -7.32
C GLU A 49 26.83 3.28 -6.92
N ARG A 50 26.52 4.55 -6.64
CA ARG A 50 27.52 5.54 -6.21
C ARG A 50 28.17 5.20 -4.88
N ALA A 51 27.44 4.62 -3.93
CA ALA A 51 28.00 4.15 -2.66
C ALA A 51 28.97 2.98 -2.90
N LYS A 52 28.59 1.99 -3.72
CA LYS A 52 29.47 0.85 -4.07
C LYS A 52 30.76 1.31 -4.75
N GLU A 53 30.66 2.24 -5.70
CA GLU A 53 31.84 2.80 -6.38
C GLU A 53 32.79 3.49 -5.39
N ARG A 54 32.26 4.30 -4.47
CA ARG A 54 33.06 5.01 -3.46
C ARG A 54 33.74 4.06 -2.49
N GLU A 55 33.02 3.05 -2.00
CA GLU A 55 33.59 2.02 -1.13
C GLU A 55 34.72 1.26 -1.82
N ALA A 56 34.54 0.89 -3.10
CA ALA A 56 35.58 0.23 -3.90
C ALA A 56 36.83 1.11 -4.11
N LEU A 57 36.66 2.43 -4.15
CA LEU A 57 37.74 3.41 -4.25
C LEU A 57 38.33 3.84 -2.89
N GLY A 58 37.80 3.34 -1.77
CA GLY A 58 38.20 3.76 -0.43
C GLY A 58 37.84 5.21 -0.09
N ILE A 59 36.87 5.80 -0.79
CA ILE A 59 36.40 7.17 -0.56
C ILE A 59 35.44 7.16 0.64
N VAL A 60 35.83 7.83 1.72
CA VAL A 60 35.07 7.91 2.98
C VAL A 60 34.36 9.26 3.13
N GLY A 61 33.45 9.37 4.10
CA GLY A 61 32.73 10.61 4.42
C GLY A 61 31.45 10.84 3.63
N TYR A 62 30.96 9.81 2.94
CA TYR A 62 29.68 9.81 2.23
C TYR A 62 28.79 8.69 2.75
N GLU A 63 27.52 8.74 2.36
CA GLU A 63 26.59 7.63 2.51
C GLU A 63 27.19 6.30 2.03
N THR A 64 27.07 5.28 2.86
CA THR A 64 27.57 3.92 2.63
C THR A 64 26.51 3.02 1.98
N VAL A 65 26.93 1.87 1.47
CA VAL A 65 26.01 0.84 0.99
C VAL A 65 25.07 0.37 2.10
N ASN A 66 25.58 0.29 3.33
CA ASN A 66 24.78 -0.10 4.49
C ASN A 66 23.67 0.92 4.80
N ASP A 67 23.97 2.22 4.76
CA ASP A 67 22.98 3.27 5.03
C ASP A 67 21.81 3.18 4.03
N ILE A 68 22.12 2.96 2.74
CA ILE A 68 21.09 2.83 1.70
C ILE A 68 20.27 1.54 1.89
N TYR A 69 20.89 0.45 2.33
CA TYR A 69 20.15 -0.77 2.66
C TYR A 69 19.25 -0.59 3.88
N GLN A 70 19.65 0.20 4.88
CA GLN A 70 18.79 0.56 6.00
C GLN A 70 17.60 1.41 5.54
N GLU A 71 17.79 2.33 4.60
CA GLU A 71 16.70 3.12 4.01
C GLU A 71 15.73 2.24 3.20
N LYS A 72 16.25 1.32 2.39
CA LYS A 72 15.43 0.32 1.68
C LYS A 72 14.60 -0.52 2.64
N GLU A 73 15.19 -0.95 3.75
CA GLU A 73 14.47 -1.72 4.77
C GLU A 73 13.41 -0.88 5.48
N SER A 74 13.70 0.38 5.77
CA SER A 74 12.72 1.32 6.33
C SER A 74 11.50 1.51 5.40
N ILE A 75 11.71 1.56 4.08
CA ILE A 75 10.61 1.61 3.10
C ILE A 75 9.79 0.31 3.11
N ARG A 76 10.44 -0.86 3.20
CA ARG A 76 9.72 -2.14 3.31
C ARG A 76 8.88 -2.22 4.58
N GLN A 77 9.44 -1.78 5.71
CA GLN A 77 8.72 -1.73 6.98
C GLN A 77 7.53 -0.76 6.91
N TRP A 78 7.72 0.42 6.30
CA TRP A 78 6.63 1.37 6.04
C TRP A 78 5.52 0.75 5.17
N SER A 79 5.87 0.06 4.09
CA SER A 79 4.90 -0.66 3.23
C SER A 79 4.12 -1.70 4.03
N ASN A 80 4.83 -2.55 4.79
CA ASN A 80 4.20 -3.58 5.61
C ASN A 80 3.27 -2.98 6.67
N GLN A 81 3.68 -1.88 7.30
CA GLN A 81 2.89 -1.18 8.31
C GLN A 81 1.58 -0.64 7.73
N LEU A 82 1.63 -0.01 6.54
CA LEU A 82 0.43 0.46 5.86
C LEU A 82 -0.51 -0.69 5.47
N GLU A 83 0.02 -1.82 5.01
CA GLU A 83 -0.80 -3.01 4.72
C GLU A 83 -1.51 -3.50 5.98
N VAL A 84 -0.83 -3.52 7.14
CA VAL A 84 -1.45 -3.89 8.43
C VAL A 84 -2.55 -2.90 8.83
N GLU A 85 -2.30 -1.59 8.75
CA GLU A 85 -3.27 -0.55 9.07
C GLU A 85 -4.51 -0.63 8.19
N LEU A 86 -4.32 -0.80 6.88
CA LEU A 86 -5.40 -1.00 5.91
C LEU A 86 -6.25 -2.24 6.25
N MET A 87 -5.61 -3.35 6.64
CA MET A 87 -6.31 -4.58 6.96
C MET A 87 -7.15 -4.47 8.22
N GLN A 88 -6.78 -3.59 9.18
CA GLN A 88 -7.54 -3.30 10.39
C GLN A 88 -8.80 -2.45 10.15
N LEU A 89 -8.96 -1.84 8.97
CA LEU A 89 -10.17 -1.05 8.68
C LEU A 89 -11.41 -1.93 8.53
N GLU A 90 -12.48 -1.54 9.22
CA GLU A 90 -13.75 -2.31 9.28
C GLU A 90 -14.86 -1.75 8.38
N SER A 91 -14.61 -0.65 7.67
CA SER A 91 -15.59 -0.03 6.79
C SER A 91 -15.02 0.34 5.43
N ILE A 92 -15.85 0.21 4.39
CA ILE A 92 -15.47 0.53 3.01
C ILE A 92 -15.16 2.02 2.81
N ASP A 93 -15.87 2.91 3.51
CA ASP A 93 -15.60 4.35 3.46
C ASP A 93 -14.20 4.67 3.98
N ALA A 94 -13.77 4.03 5.08
CA ALA A 94 -12.43 4.18 5.60
C ALA A 94 -11.35 3.66 4.63
N VAL A 95 -11.62 2.53 3.97
CA VAL A 95 -10.72 1.97 2.94
C VAL A 95 -10.58 2.93 1.74
N ASN A 96 -11.70 3.50 1.29
CA ASN A 96 -11.72 4.40 0.14
C ASN A 96 -10.95 5.71 0.38
N VAL A 97 -10.95 6.22 1.61
CA VAL A 97 -10.19 7.42 1.97
C VAL A 97 -8.77 7.13 2.47
N PHE A 98 -8.39 5.85 2.64
CA PHE A 98 -7.05 5.46 3.05
C PHE A 98 -6.03 5.92 1.98
N SER A 99 -5.03 6.69 2.41
CA SER A 99 -4.07 7.31 1.50
C SER A 99 -2.68 6.76 1.69
N VAL A 100 -2.07 6.35 0.58
CA VAL A 100 -0.64 6.06 0.49
C VAL A 100 0.09 7.39 0.28
N ARG A 101 0.58 8.01 1.36
CA ARG A 101 1.38 9.25 1.30
C ARG A 101 2.65 9.07 2.12
#